data_AF-A0A242K0J5-F1
#
_entry.id   AF-A0A242K0J5-F1
#
_cell.length_a   1.000
_cell.length_b   1.000
_cell.length_c   1.000
_cell.angle_alpha   90.00
_cell.angle_beta   90.00
_cell.angle_gamma   90.00
#
_symmetry.space_group_name_H-M   'P 1'
#
loop_
_entity.id
_entity.type
_entity.pdbx_description
1 polymer ?
#
loop_
_entity_poly.entity_id
_entity_poly.type
_entity_poly.pdbx_seq_one_letter_code
_entity_poly.pdbx_strand_id
1 'polypeptide(L)'
;MKKIILFISSCLFLSCLLAFGSFFLFPVKDVTSKAIMDQPAETKMEYVPTKKELLKSMDEQLLFLGIYQVTEINFNKDPYIILTKDEKNELSFEIDILDIKEQRFSIPGLKFSPQNLHIADTFGIARKDNQYFAYKSNSYSEFTPNPTS
;
A
#
# COMPACT_ATOMS: atom_id res chain seq x y z
N MET A 1 -65.56 29.44 5.73
CA MET A 1 -64.18 29.82 6.10
C MET A 1 -63.34 28.59 6.49
N LYS A 2 -63.34 27.51 5.68
CA LYS A 2 -62.58 26.27 5.96
C LYS A 2 -61.52 25.97 4.88
N LYS A 3 -61.63 26.61 3.72
CA LYS A 3 -60.71 26.49 2.57
C LYS A 3 -59.47 27.39 2.68
N ILE A 4 -59.49 28.43 3.53
CA ILE A 4 -58.37 29.37 3.73
C ILE A 4 -57.31 28.79 4.68
N ILE A 5 -57.72 27.98 5.67
CA ILE A 5 -56.82 27.36 6.66
C ILE A 5 -55.90 26.32 6.01
N LEU A 6 -56.37 25.62 4.98
CA LEU A 6 -55.58 24.63 4.23
C LEU A 6 -54.47 25.27 3.38
N PHE A 7 -54.62 26.54 2.96
CA PHE A 7 -53.63 27.21 2.13
C PHE A 7 -52.45 27.76 2.95
N ILE A 8 -52.72 28.26 4.16
CA ILE A 8 -51.69 28.83 5.05
C ILE A 8 -50.74 27.75 5.60
N SER A 9 -51.26 26.53 5.83
CA SER A 9 -50.44 25.40 6.27
C SER A 9 -49.46 24.89 5.21
N SER A 10 -49.79 25.03 3.92
CA SER A 10 -48.96 24.57 2.80
C SER A 10 -47.78 25.51 2.53
N CYS A 11 -48.01 26.83 2.64
CA CYS A 11 -46.94 27.83 2.47
C CYS A 11 -45.88 27.79 3.58
N LEU A 12 -46.28 27.47 4.83
CA LEU A 12 -45.35 27.33 5.97
C LEU A 12 -44.45 26.10 5.84
N PHE A 13 -44.94 25.01 5.25
CA PHE A 13 -44.16 23.79 5.05
C PHE A 13 -43.10 23.96 3.96
N LEU A 14 -43.42 24.71 2.90
CA LEU A 14 -42.48 24.97 1.81
C LEU A 14 -41.37 25.98 2.20
N SER A 15 -41.66 26.93 3.10
CA SER A 15 -40.64 27.84 3.63
C SER A 15 -39.67 27.14 4.59
N CYS A 16 -40.12 26.11 5.34
CA CYS A 16 -39.23 25.28 6.16
C CYS A 16 -38.22 24.52 5.30
N LEU A 17 -38.63 23.92 4.18
CA LEU A 17 -37.75 23.11 3.33
C LEU A 17 -36.61 23.92 2.69
N LEU A 18 -36.84 25.19 2.34
CA LEU A 18 -35.80 26.05 1.78
C LEU A 18 -34.80 26.58 2.83
N ALA A 19 -35.18 26.65 4.11
CA ALA A 19 -34.29 27.05 5.20
C ALA A 19 -33.32 25.93 5.60
N PHE A 20 -33.71 24.64 5.49
CA PHE A 20 -32.84 23.51 5.81
C PHE A 20 -31.76 23.24 4.74
N GLY A 21 -31.98 23.67 3.49
CA GLY A 21 -31.00 23.51 2.40
C GLY A 21 -29.80 24.47 2.47
N SER A 22 -29.83 25.47 3.36
CA SER A 22 -28.83 26.54 3.40
C SER A 22 -27.88 26.47 4.61
N PHE A 23 -28.01 25.48 5.48
CA PHE A 23 -27.20 25.38 6.70
C PHE A 23 -25.89 24.58 6.55
N PHE A 24 -25.61 24.01 5.37
CA PHE A 24 -24.37 23.25 5.13
C PHE A 24 -23.38 23.94 4.19
N LEU A 25 -23.49 25.27 4.05
CA LEU A 25 -22.48 26.07 3.37
C LEU A 25 -21.90 27.07 4.36
N PHE A 26 -20.61 26.86 4.62
CA PHE A 26 -19.60 27.73 5.24
C PHE A 26 -19.04 27.31 6.62
N PRO A 27 -17.71 27.47 6.79
CA PRO A 27 -16.89 26.61 7.63
C PRO A 27 -16.66 27.24 8.99
N VAL A 28 -16.80 26.46 10.05
CA VAL A 28 -16.24 26.83 11.35
C VAL A 28 -14.79 26.38 11.37
N LYS A 29 -13.88 27.33 11.14
CA LYS A 29 -12.49 27.21 11.58
C LYS A 29 -12.48 27.29 13.09
N ASP A 30 -12.37 26.13 13.75
CA ASP A 30 -11.87 26.07 15.12
C ASP A 30 -10.60 25.23 15.17
N VAL A 31 -9.50 25.95 15.40
CA VAL A 31 -8.18 25.42 15.72
C VAL A 31 -8.27 24.82 17.12
N THR A 32 -8.63 23.55 17.22
CA THR A 32 -8.27 22.73 18.38
C THR A 32 -7.21 21.76 17.92
N SER A 33 -5.96 22.12 18.21
CA SER A 33 -4.79 21.28 18.04
C SER A 33 -4.88 20.12 19.02
N LYS A 34 -5.62 19.08 18.64
CA LYS A 34 -5.29 17.72 19.06
C LYS A 34 -4.40 17.21 17.95
N ALA A 35 -3.12 17.05 18.24
CA ALA A 35 -2.23 16.22 17.46
C ALA A 35 -2.74 14.77 17.57
N ILE A 36 -3.83 14.48 16.85
CA ILE A 36 -4.04 13.16 16.30
C ILE A 36 -2.93 13.10 15.25
N MET A 37 -1.84 12.46 15.66
CA MET A 37 -0.90 11.93 14.71
C MET A 37 -1.74 11.04 13.81
N ASP A 38 -2.11 11.56 12.64
CA ASP A 38 -2.47 10.74 11.50
C ASP A 38 -1.28 9.79 11.37
N GLN A 39 -1.38 8.61 12.00
CA GLN A 39 -0.76 7.45 11.42
C GLN A 39 -1.30 7.47 9.99
N PRO A 40 -0.44 7.65 8.97
CA PRO A 40 -0.92 7.46 7.63
C PRO A 40 -1.60 6.10 7.66
N ALA A 41 -2.90 6.08 7.36
CA ALA A 41 -3.58 4.87 6.96
C ALA A 41 -2.57 4.13 6.09
N GLU A 42 -2.28 2.86 6.39
CA GLU A 42 -1.36 2.06 5.59
C GLU A 42 -1.84 2.09 4.14
N THR A 43 -1.35 3.07 3.40
CA THR A 43 -1.59 3.23 1.99
C THR A 43 -0.79 2.12 1.39
N LYS A 44 -1.42 0.95 1.27
CA LYS A 44 -1.16 -0.15 0.34
C LYS A 44 0.01 0.18 -0.59
N MET A 45 1.25 0.01 -0.12
CA MET A 45 2.39 0.43 -0.92
C MET A 45 2.68 -0.66 -1.93
N GLU A 46 2.26 -0.40 -3.17
CA GLU A 46 2.77 -1.01 -4.40
C GLU A 46 4.26 -0.67 -4.64
N TYR A 47 4.84 0.14 -3.76
CA TYR A 47 6.17 0.70 -3.90
C TYR A 47 7.24 -0.25 -3.33
N VAL A 48 8.02 -0.83 -4.26
CA VAL A 48 9.28 -1.51 -3.98
C VAL A 48 10.43 -0.51 -4.20
N PRO A 49 11.27 -0.20 -3.18
CA PRO A 49 12.34 0.78 -3.32
C PRO A 49 13.48 0.25 -4.20
N THR A 50 14.26 1.13 -4.80
CA THR A 50 15.56 0.78 -5.38
C THR A 50 16.60 0.54 -4.28
N LYS A 51 17.70 -0.14 -4.62
CA LYS A 51 18.84 -0.33 -3.71
C LYS A 51 19.35 0.98 -3.10
N LYS A 52 19.39 2.06 -3.89
CA LYS A 52 19.86 3.39 -3.45
C LYS A 52 18.90 4.05 -2.47
N GLU A 53 17.59 3.96 -2.73
CA GLU A 53 16.55 4.49 -1.83
C GLU A 53 16.51 3.71 -0.51
N LEU A 54 16.71 2.39 -0.57
CA LEU A 54 16.76 1.56 0.63
C LEU A 54 18.00 1.87 1.49
N LEU A 55 19.18 2.07 0.88
CA LEU A 55 20.38 2.54 1.58
C LEU A 55 20.18 3.91 2.23
N LYS A 56 19.58 4.86 1.51
CA LYS A 56 19.35 6.22 2.02
C LYS A 56 18.40 6.25 3.22
N SER A 57 17.46 5.30 3.30
CA SER A 57 16.42 5.28 4.33
C SER A 57 16.82 4.49 5.59
N MET A 58 17.85 3.64 5.54
CA MET A 58 18.10 2.65 6.60
C MET A 58 19.52 2.63 7.18
N ASP A 59 20.33 3.64 6.85
CA ASP A 59 21.76 3.76 7.19
C ASP A 59 22.60 2.57 6.69
N GLU A 60 23.92 2.61 6.91
CA GLU A 60 24.91 1.70 6.29
C GLU A 60 24.86 0.23 6.77
N GLN A 61 23.95 -0.14 7.69
CA GLN A 61 23.91 -1.49 8.29
C GLN A 61 23.10 -2.52 7.49
N LEU A 62 22.64 -2.18 6.29
CA LEU A 62 21.84 -3.10 5.48
C LEU A 62 22.70 -4.17 4.80
N LEU A 63 22.43 -5.44 5.09
CA LEU A 63 23.06 -6.57 4.40
C LEU A 63 22.26 -6.94 3.14
N PHE A 64 22.83 -6.68 1.97
CA PHE A 64 22.23 -7.09 0.69
C PHE A 64 22.52 -8.56 0.41
N LEU A 65 21.47 -9.39 0.42
CA LEU A 65 21.57 -10.84 0.17
C LEU A 65 21.60 -11.19 -1.33
N GLY A 66 21.14 -10.26 -2.17
CA GLY A 66 21.19 -10.38 -3.63
C GLY A 66 19.80 -10.52 -4.25
N ILE A 67 19.76 -10.97 -5.49
CA ILE A 67 18.52 -11.18 -6.24
C ILE A 67 18.05 -12.61 -6.02
N TYR A 68 16.79 -12.77 -5.63
CA TYR A 68 16.12 -14.05 -5.45
C TYR A 68 15.00 -14.19 -6.47
N GLN A 69 14.72 -15.43 -6.86
CA GLN A 69 13.63 -15.83 -7.71
C GLN A 69 12.54 -16.51 -6.89
N VAL A 70 11.27 -16.23 -7.19
CA VAL A 70 10.15 -17.01 -6.66
C VAL A 70 10.16 -18.40 -7.30
N THR A 71 10.37 -19.44 -6.51
CA THR A 71 10.40 -20.83 -6.99
C THR A 71 9.15 -21.60 -6.63
N GLU A 72 8.48 -21.23 -5.54
CA GLU A 72 7.26 -21.90 -5.10
C GLU A 72 6.31 -20.92 -4.39
N ILE A 73 5.00 -21.07 -4.62
CA ILE A 73 3.95 -20.41 -3.85
C ILE A 73 2.90 -21.48 -3.52
N ASN A 74 2.61 -21.65 -2.23
CA ASN A 74 1.63 -22.60 -1.73
C ASN A 74 0.50 -21.86 -1.00
N PHE A 75 -0.72 -22.05 -1.49
CA PHE A 75 -1.94 -21.42 -0.94
C PHE A 75 -2.79 -22.37 -0.08
N ASN A 76 -2.30 -23.57 0.21
CA ASN A 76 -3.04 -24.57 0.98
C ASN A 76 -2.89 -24.30 2.49
N LYS A 77 -3.13 -25.33 3.31
CA LYS A 77 -2.91 -25.23 4.76
C LYS A 77 -1.45 -24.83 5.04
N ASP A 78 -1.29 -23.83 5.90
CA ASP A 78 -0.02 -23.18 6.23
C ASP A 78 0.64 -22.54 4.99
N PRO A 79 0.05 -21.45 4.44
CA PRO A 79 0.49 -20.85 3.18
C PRO A 79 1.91 -20.30 3.24
N TYR A 80 2.69 -20.50 2.18
CA TYR A 80 4.08 -20.01 2.11
C TYR A 80 4.53 -19.66 0.69
N ILE A 81 5.65 -18.95 0.62
CA ILE A 81 6.42 -18.67 -0.59
C ILE A 81 7.88 -19.06 -0.38
N ILE A 82 8.49 -19.68 -1.39
CA ILE A 82 9.92 -20.00 -1.42
C ILE A 82 10.62 -19.11 -2.44
N LEU A 83 11.67 -18.45 -1.97
CA LEU A 83 12.56 -17.61 -2.75
C LEU A 83 13.94 -18.26 -2.82
N THR A 84 14.48 -18.43 -4.02
CA THR A 84 15.78 -19.07 -4.24
C THR A 84 16.71 -18.15 -5.03
N LYS A 85 17.95 -18.01 -4.56
CA LYS A 85 19.02 -17.32 -5.33
C LYS A 85 19.94 -18.30 -6.04
N ASP A 86 20.28 -19.39 -5.33
CA ASP A 86 21.05 -20.54 -5.81
C ASP A 86 20.69 -21.75 -4.95
N GLU A 87 21.21 -22.94 -5.28
CA GLU A 87 20.87 -24.21 -4.61
C GLU A 87 21.10 -24.22 -3.09
N LYS A 88 21.86 -23.27 -2.53
CA LYS A 88 22.19 -23.20 -1.10
C LYS A 88 21.54 -22.02 -0.39
N ASN A 89 20.90 -21.12 -1.13
CA ASN A 89 20.34 -19.88 -0.63
C ASN A 89 18.84 -19.83 -0.92
N GLU A 90 18.10 -20.49 -0.03
CA GLU A 90 16.64 -20.52 -0.01
C GLU A 90 16.11 -19.70 1.19
N LEU A 91 15.05 -18.94 0.96
CA LEU A 91 14.28 -18.24 1.98
C LEU A 91 12.82 -18.64 1.86
N SER A 92 12.22 -19.07 2.97
CA SER A 92 10.80 -19.36 3.07
C SER A 92 10.12 -18.29 3.92
N PHE A 93 8.97 -17.81 3.45
CA PHE A 93 8.12 -16.89 4.19
C PHE A 93 6.70 -17.42 4.26
N GLU A 94 6.06 -17.27 5.41
CA GLU A 94 4.61 -17.39 5.54
C GLU A 94 3.93 -16.28 4.72
N ILE A 95 2.77 -16.60 4.13
CA ILE A 95 1.96 -15.63 3.40
C ILE A 95 0.55 -15.56 3.98
N ASP A 96 0.01 -14.34 3.99
CA ASP A 96 -1.39 -14.11 4.30
C ASP A 96 -2.19 -14.09 3.00
N ILE A 97 -3.19 -14.96 2.88
CA ILE A 97 -4.07 -15.01 1.71
C ILE A 97 -5.07 -13.85 1.80
N LEU A 98 -4.99 -12.94 0.83
CA LEU A 98 -5.90 -11.79 0.73
C LEU A 98 -7.12 -12.13 -0.14
N ASP A 99 -6.90 -12.84 -1.25
CA ASP A 99 -7.95 -13.38 -2.12
C ASP A 99 -7.45 -14.65 -2.81
N ILE A 100 -8.06 -15.79 -2.49
CA ILE A 100 -7.66 -17.09 -3.04
C ILE A 100 -8.03 -17.25 -4.53
N LYS A 101 -9.10 -16.60 -5.00
CA LYS A 101 -9.56 -16.73 -6.39
C LYS A 101 -8.63 -15.99 -7.34
N GLU A 102 -8.20 -14.81 -6.90
CA GLU A 102 -7.27 -13.95 -7.64
C GLU A 102 -5.80 -14.24 -7.28
N GLN A 103 -5.54 -15.27 -6.47
CA GLN A 103 -4.20 -15.63 -5.96
C GLN A 103 -3.44 -14.43 -5.36
N ARG A 104 -4.16 -13.53 -4.69
CA ARG A 104 -3.58 -12.36 -4.03
C ARG A 104 -3.17 -12.72 -2.61
N PHE A 105 -1.97 -12.33 -2.25
CA PHE A 105 -1.41 -12.55 -0.91
C PHE A 105 -0.49 -11.40 -0.51
N SER A 106 -0.14 -11.35 0.78
CA SER A 106 0.94 -10.53 1.32
C SER A 106 1.99 -11.40 2.01
N ILE A 107 3.21 -10.88 2.13
CA ILE A 107 4.33 -11.53 2.81
C ILE A 107 4.67 -10.70 4.06
N PRO A 108 4.09 -10.98 5.25
CA PRO A 108 4.24 -10.13 6.43
C PRO A 108 5.70 -9.99 6.89
N GLY A 109 6.48 -11.06 6.73
CA GLY A 109 7.91 -11.10 7.07
C GLY A 109 8.82 -10.29 6.15
N LEU A 110 8.29 -9.72 5.06
CA LEU A 110 9.05 -9.02 4.03
C LEU A 110 8.51 -7.60 3.81
N LYS A 111 9.25 -6.59 4.28
CA LYS A 111 8.90 -5.19 4.06
C LYS A 111 9.14 -4.80 2.61
N PHE A 112 8.28 -3.92 2.09
CA PHE A 112 8.26 -3.50 0.68
C PHE A 112 8.13 -4.65 -0.31
N SER A 113 7.52 -5.78 0.11
CA SER A 113 7.27 -6.93 -0.77
C SER A 113 6.57 -6.48 -2.06
N PRO A 114 7.02 -6.94 -3.24
CA PRO A 114 6.25 -6.78 -4.46
C PRO A 114 4.86 -7.41 -4.30
N GLN A 115 3.88 -6.84 -4.99
CA GLN A 115 2.52 -7.39 -5.08
C GLN A 115 2.38 -8.24 -6.35
N ASN A 116 1.38 -9.13 -6.36
CA ASN A 116 1.05 -9.98 -7.51
C ASN A 116 2.25 -10.80 -8.02
N LEU A 117 3.01 -11.39 -7.10
CA LEU A 117 4.15 -12.23 -7.43
C LEU A 117 3.70 -13.54 -8.08
N HIS A 118 4.41 -13.92 -9.13
CA HIS A 118 4.28 -15.20 -9.83
C HIS A 118 5.58 -16.01 -9.72
N ILE A 119 5.48 -17.30 -9.99
CA ILE A 119 6.66 -18.16 -10.14
C ILE A 119 7.57 -17.57 -11.22
N ALA A 120 8.88 -17.63 -10.97
CA ALA A 120 9.96 -17.05 -11.77
C ALA A 120 10.14 -15.52 -11.69
N ASP A 121 9.28 -14.79 -10.97
CA ASP A 121 9.55 -13.38 -10.68
C ASP A 121 10.83 -13.23 -9.86
N THR A 122 11.56 -12.15 -10.08
CA THR A 122 12.83 -11.87 -9.37
C THR A 122 12.83 -10.50 -8.74
N PHE A 123 13.41 -10.40 -7.54
CA PHE A 123 13.61 -9.15 -6.84
C PHE A 123 14.76 -9.26 -5.83
N GLY A 124 15.26 -8.13 -5.40
CA GLY A 124 16.35 -8.06 -4.44
C GLY A 124 15.87 -8.28 -3.01
N ILE A 125 16.65 -9.00 -2.21
CA ILE A 125 16.46 -9.17 -0.77
C ILE A 125 17.60 -8.52 -0.01
N ALA A 126 17.26 -7.72 0.99
CA ALA A 126 18.18 -7.23 2.00
C ALA A 126 17.68 -7.57 3.40
N ARG A 127 18.60 -7.56 4.36
CA ARG A 127 18.34 -7.87 5.76
C ARG A 127 18.97 -6.81 6.65
N LYS A 128 18.23 -6.41 7.69
CA LYS A 128 18.76 -5.66 8.83
C LYS A 128 18.23 -6.34 10.09
N ASP A 129 19.12 -6.74 10.98
CA ASP A 129 18.80 -7.52 12.17
C ASP A 129 17.95 -8.77 11.86
N ASN A 130 16.68 -8.79 12.28
CA ASN A 130 15.74 -9.89 12.05
C ASN A 130 14.64 -9.56 11.03
N GLN A 131 14.77 -8.46 10.30
CA GLN A 131 13.80 -7.99 9.31
C GLN A 131 14.35 -8.10 7.89
N TYR A 132 13.52 -8.61 6.98
CA TYR A 132 13.79 -8.64 5.55
C TYR A 132 13.11 -7.49 4.82
N PHE A 133 13.77 -7.02 3.76
CA PHE A 133 13.34 -5.93 2.90
C PHE A 133 13.51 -6.33 1.44
N ALA A 134 12.49 -6.07 0.62
CA ALA A 134 12.61 -6.20 -0.82
C ALA A 134 13.13 -4.90 -1.46
N TYR A 135 13.87 -5.04 -2.56
CA TYR A 135 14.28 -3.92 -3.40
C TYR A 135 14.25 -4.30 -4.88
N LYS A 136 14.16 -3.31 -5.76
CA LYS A 136 14.16 -3.51 -7.21
C LYS A 136 15.49 -4.09 -7.68
N SER A 137 15.42 -5.19 -8.43
CA SER A 137 16.56 -5.63 -9.24
C SER A 137 16.77 -4.62 -10.35
N ASN A 138 17.94 -3.96 -10.42
CA ASN A 138 18.24 -3.00 -11.48
C ASN A 138 18.54 -3.71 -12.81
N SER A 139 17.75 -4.72 -13.19
CA SER A 139 17.92 -5.45 -14.46
C SER A 139 17.46 -4.66 -15.68
N TYR A 140 16.89 -3.46 -15.50
CA TYR A 140 16.86 -2.45 -16.55
C TYR A 140 18.09 -1.56 -16.39
N SER A 141 19.07 -1.81 -17.26
CA SER A 141 20.19 -0.94 -17.51
C SER A 141 19.72 0.52 -17.63
N GLU A 142 20.42 1.41 -16.93
CA GLU A 142 20.60 2.77 -17.40
C GLU A 142 21.10 2.70 -18.85
N PHE A 143 20.19 2.72 -19.82
CA PHE A 143 20.50 3.16 -21.17
C PHE A 143 20.72 4.68 -21.05
N THR A 144 21.90 5.07 -20.60
CA THR A 144 22.40 6.43 -20.88
C THR A 144 22.76 6.44 -22.36
N PRO A 145 22.01 7.12 -23.26
CA PRO A 145 22.53 7.38 -24.58
C PRO A 145 23.82 8.18 -24.41
N ASN A 146 24.91 7.62 -24.93
CA ASN A 146 26.20 8.28 -24.99
C ASN A 146 26.01 9.62 -25.72
N PRO A 147 26.33 10.79 -25.12
CA PRO A 147 26.37 12.02 -25.89
C PRO A 147 27.56 11.92 -26.83
N THR A 148 27.29 11.62 -28.10
CA THR A 148 28.29 11.73 -29.16
C THR A 148 28.74 13.19 -29.20
N SER A 149 29.99 13.40 -28.76
CA SER A 149 30.79 14.61 -28.92
C SER A 149 30.98 14.99 -30.38
#